data_AF-A0A1I3YCS8-F1
#
_entry.id   AF-A0A1I3YCS8-F1
#
_cell.length_a   1.000
_cell.length_b   1.000
_cell.length_c   1.000
_cell.angle_alpha   90.00
_cell.angle_beta   90.00
_cell.angle_gamma   90.00
#
_symmetry.space_group_name_H-M   'P 1'
#
loop_
_entity.id
_entity.type
_entity.pdbx_description
1 polymer ?
#
loop_
_entity_poly.entity_id
_entity_poly.type
_entity_poly.pdbx_seq_one_letter_code
_entity_poly.pdbx_strand_id
1 'polypeptide(L)' 'MLIGEDVSERLDVVPVKFRVIVTRRPKYAFKNADGVIQAPAPAHIIEGGIPTEALLAQIAVAKYADGLPL' A
#
# COMPACT_ATOMS: atom_id res chain seq x y z
N MET A 1 28.24 19.90 37.13
CA MET A 1 26.82 20.28 37.29
C MET A 1 26.39 20.91 35.99
N LEU A 2 25.56 20.20 35.20
CA LEU A 2 25.06 20.72 33.93
C LEU A 2 23.90 21.68 34.25
N ILE A 3 24.02 22.96 33.89
CA ILE A 3 23.03 24.00 34.15
C ILE A 3 22.18 24.15 32.87
N GLY A 4 21.43 23.11 32.54
CA GLY A 4 20.46 23.10 31.44
C GLY A 4 21.01 22.88 30.03
N GLU A 5 20.14 22.40 29.16
CA GLU A 5 20.36 22.21 27.72
C GLU A 5 19.26 22.94 26.93
N ASP A 6 19.60 23.45 25.74
CA ASP A 6 18.65 24.06 24.82
C ASP A 6 18.23 23.02 23.77
N VAL A 7 16.95 22.69 23.72
CA VAL A 7 16.40 21.67 22.82
C VAL A 7 15.67 22.37 21.67
N SER A 8 16.18 22.20 20.45
CA SER A 8 15.53 22.69 19.23
C SER A 8 15.03 21.52 18.39
N GLU A 9 13.72 21.42 18.22
CA GLU A 9 13.09 20.41 17.37
C GLU A 9 12.83 20.99 15.97
N ARG A 10 13.18 20.22 14.93
CA ARG A 10 12.86 20.55 13.55
C ARG A 10 12.24 19.33 12.88
N LEU A 11 11.15 19.55 12.17
CA LEU A 11 10.47 18.51 11.41
C LEU A 11 11.17 18.34 10.06
N ASP A 12 11.50 17.11 9.70
CA ASP A 12 12.06 16.75 8.40
C ASP A 12 11.06 15.88 7.61
N VAL A 13 11.21 15.81 6.29
CA VAL A 13 10.31 15.07 5.40
C VAL A 13 10.92 13.75 4.95
N VAL A 14 10.18 12.66 5.08
CA VAL A 14 10.56 11.36 4.51
C VAL A 14 9.71 11.13 3.25
N PRO A 15 10.34 10.97 2.07
CA PRO A 15 9.61 10.64 0.84
C PRO A 15 8.80 9.35 0.97
N VAL A 16 7.70 9.27 0.21
CA VAL A 16 6.82 8.10 0.24
C VAL A 16 7.58 6.82 -0.10
N LYS A 17 7.38 5.75 0.67
CA LYS A 17 7.98 4.43 0.41
C LYS A 17 6.96 3.52 -0.24
N PHE A 18 7.27 3.05 -1.44
CA PHE A 18 6.43 2.07 -2.13
C PHE A 18 6.72 0.66 -1.63
N ARG A 19 5.66 -0.13 -1.42
CA ARG A 19 5.74 -1.55 -1.11
C ARG A 19 4.76 -2.33 -1.95
N VAL A 20 5.14 -3.57 -2.29
CA VAL A 20 4.25 -4.52 -2.95
C VAL A 20 3.62 -5.40 -1.87
N ILE A 21 2.29 -5.51 -1.90
CA ILE A 21 1.54 -6.43 -1.05
C ILE A 21 1.18 -7.65 -1.90
N VAL A 22 1.56 -8.84 -1.46
CA VAL A 22 1.33 -10.09 -2.19
C VAL A 22 0.27 -10.92 -1.48
N THR A 23 -0.94 -10.96 -2.06
CA THR A 23 -2.03 -11.81 -1.59
C THR A 23 -1.97 -13.16 -2.29
N ARG A 24 -1.62 -14.22 -1.57
CA ARG A 24 -1.59 -15.59 -2.10
C ARG A 24 -2.94 -16.26 -1.89
N ARG A 25 -3.58 -16.73 -2.97
CA ARG A 25 -4.83 -17.50 -2.91
C ARG A 25 -4.56 -18.96 -3.30
N PRO A 26 -4.43 -19.88 -2.32
CA PRO A 26 -4.18 -21.29 -2.61
C PRO A 26 -5.30 -21.90 -3.46
N LYS A 27 -4.90 -22.80 -4.35
CA LYS A 27 -5.78 -23.59 -5.18
C LYS A 27 -5.85 -25.00 -4.58
N TYR A 28 -7.05 -25.48 -4.31
CA TYR A 28 -7.29 -26.80 -3.74
C TYR A 28 -7.94 -27.72 -4.77
N ALA A 29 -7.50 -28.96 -4.84
CA ALA A 29 -8.16 -30.02 -5.60
C ALA A 29 -8.61 -31.10 -4.62
N PHE A 30 -9.87 -31.53 -4.72
CA PHE A 30 -10.41 -32.63 -3.91
C PHE A 30 -10.63 -33.84 -4.80
N LYS A 31 -10.33 -35.04 -4.29
CA LYS A 31 -10.46 -36.31 -5.04
C LYS A 31 -11.88 -36.57 -5.56
N ASN A 32 -12.89 -35.98 -4.92
CA ASN A 32 -14.31 -36.13 -5.25
C ASN A 32 -14.91 -34.88 -5.92
N ALA A 33 -14.11 -33.86 -6.23
CA ALA A 33 -14.56 -32.67 -6.93
C ALA A 33 -13.93 -32.67 -8.33
N ASP A 34 -14.75 -32.53 -9.36
CA ASP A 34 -14.30 -32.34 -10.75
C ASP A 34 -13.78 -30.91 -10.95
N GLY A 35 -12.67 -30.55 -10.29
CA GLY A 35 -12.02 -29.27 -10.54
C GLY A 35 -11.14 -28.73 -9.41
N VAL A 36 -10.57 -27.56 -9.70
CA VAL A 36 -9.74 -26.79 -8.77
C VAL A 36 -10.59 -25.68 -8.15
N ILE A 37 -10.66 -25.67 -6.83
CA ILE A 37 -11.39 -24.66 -6.04
C ILE A 37 -10.38 -23.62 -5.55
N GLN A 38 -10.70 -22.34 -5.74
CA GLN A 38 -9.90 -21.21 -5.25
C GLN A 38 -10.83 -20.18 -4.63
N ALA A 39 -10.39 -19.53 -3.54
CA ALA A 39 -11.10 -18.38 -3.01
C ALA A 39 -11.19 -17.25 -4.07
N PRO A 40 -12.31 -16.53 -4.17
CA PRO A 40 -12.46 -15.42 -5.10
C PRO A 40 -11.42 -14.32 -4.82
N ALA A 41 -11.13 -13.51 -5.83
CA ALA A 41 -10.19 -12.39 -5.66
C ALA A 41 -10.90 -11.32 -4.82
N PRO A 42 -10.21 -10.64 -3.90
CA PRO A 42 -10.70 -9.36 -3.39
C PRO A 42 -10.97 -8.43 -4.58
N ALA A 43 -12.09 -7.71 -4.53
CA ALA A 43 -12.38 -6.69 -5.52
C ALA A 43 -11.40 -5.53 -5.36
N HIS A 44 -10.88 -5.02 -6.47
CA HIS A 44 -9.94 -3.90 -6.50
C HIS A 44 -10.48 -2.80 -7.43
N ILE A 45 -10.11 -1.55 -7.16
CA ILE A 45 -10.53 -0.43 -8.04
C ILE A 45 -10.02 -0.63 -9.47
N ILE A 46 -8.81 -1.16 -9.63
CA ILE A 46 -8.24 -1.56 -10.91
C ILE A 46 -8.09 -3.07 -10.91
N GLU A 47 -8.94 -3.75 -11.66
CA GLU A 47 -8.91 -5.21 -11.80
C GLU A 47 -7.56 -5.70 -12.34
N GLY A 48 -6.87 -6.55 -11.57
CA GLY A 48 -5.55 -7.07 -11.91
C GLY A 48 -4.40 -6.05 -11.84
N GLY A 49 -4.68 -4.82 -11.39
CA GLY A 49 -3.68 -3.77 -11.23
C GLY A 49 -2.72 -4.04 -10.06
N ILE A 50 -1.47 -3.59 -10.21
CA ILE A 50 -0.50 -3.52 -9.10
C ILE A 50 -0.87 -2.40 -8.09
N PRO A 51 -1.38 -1.22 -8.51
CA PRO A 51 -1.72 -0.15 -7.59
C PRO A 51 -2.81 -0.55 -6.60
N THR A 52 -2.55 -0.29 -5.32
CA THR A 52 -3.57 -0.38 -4.27
C THR A 52 -4.39 0.90 -4.23
N GLU A 53 -5.55 0.82 -3.58
CA GLU A 53 -6.45 1.95 -3.35
C GLU A 53 -5.74 3.07 -2.56
N ALA A 54 -4.86 2.70 -1.63
CA ALA A 54 -4.01 3.64 -0.89
C ALA A 54 -3.01 4.37 -1.81
N LEU A 55 -2.43 3.66 -2.78
CA LEU A 55 -1.53 4.29 -3.76
C LEU A 55 -2.29 5.26 -4.67
N LEU A 56 -3.50 4.88 -5.11
CA LEU A 56 -4.35 5.76 -5.91
C LEU A 56 -4.75 7.01 -5.14
N ALA A 57 -5.11 6.87 -3.86
CA ALA A 57 -5.40 8.02 -2.99
C ALA A 57 -4.18 8.94 -2.85
N GLN A 58 -2.99 8.37 -2.64
CA GLN A 58 -1.77 9.17 -2.54
C GLN A 58 -1.45 9.93 -3.84
N ILE A 59 -1.62 9.29 -4.99
CA ILE A 59 -1.42 9.94 -6.30
C ILE A 59 -2.42 11.09 -6.48
N ALA A 60 -3.69 10.88 -6.10
CA ALA A 60 -4.71 11.92 -6.19
C ALA A 60 -4.38 13.12 -5.29
N VAL A 61 -3.98 12.88 -4.04
CA VAL A 61 -3.57 13.93 -3.10
C VAL A 61 -2.34 14.67 -3.61
N ALA A 62 -1.27 13.95 -3.99
CA ALA A 62 -0.04 14.55 -4.48
C ALA A 62 -0.28 15.44 -5.72
N LYS A 63 -1.08 14.95 -6.67
CA LYS A 63 -1.35 15.64 -7.93
C LYS A 63 -2.25 16.86 -7.77
N TYR A 64 -3.30 16.76 -6.95
CA TYR A 64 -4.37 17.76 -6.93
C TYR A 64 -4.41 18.61 -5.66
N ALA A 65 -3.94 18.10 -4.52
CA ALA A 65 -3.91 18.85 -3.27
C ALA A 65 -2.53 19.48 -3.02
N ASP A 66 -1.45 18.72 -3.23
CA ASP A 66 -0.11 19.18 -2.87
C ASP A 66 0.63 19.90 -4.01
N GLY A 67 0.11 19.82 -5.24
CA GLY A 67 0.76 20.43 -6.41
C GLY A 67 2.14 19.84 -6.74
N LEU A 68 2.41 18.62 -6.25
CA LEU A 68 3.67 17.92 -6.48
C LEU A 68 3.69 17.37 -7.92
N PRO A 69 4.80 17.54 -8.66
CA PRO A 69 5.00 16.83 -9.93
C PRO A 69 5.12 15.33 -9.65
N LEU A 70 4.55 14.52 -10.55
CA LEU A 70 4.62 13.05 -10.51
C LEU A 70 5.98 12.54 -10.97
#